data_AF-A0AA43CDU1-F1
#
_entry.id   AF-A0AA43CDU1-F1
#
_cell.length_a   1.000
_cell.length_b   1.000
_cell.length_c   1.000
_cell.angle_alpha   90.00
_cell.angle_beta   90.00
_cell.angle_gamma   90.00
#
_symmetry.space_group_name_H-M   'P 1'
#
loop_
_entity.id
_entity.type
_entity.pdbx_description
1 polymer ?
#
loop_
_entity_poly.entity_id
_entity_poly.type
_entity_poly.pdbx_seq_one_letter_code
_entity_poly.pdbx_strand_id
1 'polypeptide(L)'
;MDNVEFRSDVLNPCSTSSGPAPAADGAGGTAALLGERETVGGDQIGISWDAGCGATQYNLIYGDLANLTTLALSGNQCDIGNGSYTWNGVPSGNLFYLVIGSDGSGTESPWGLATAGERNGIDPSGACGATTKDLSGSCP
;
A
#
# COMPACT_ATOMS: atom_id res chain seq x y z
N MET A 1 -37.48 11.80 -35.73
CA MET A 1 -36.58 12.29 -34.67
C MET A 1 -35.76 11.09 -34.28
N ASP A 2 -34.49 11.12 -34.66
CA ASP A 2 -33.59 9.96 -34.59
C ASP A 2 -32.91 9.98 -33.21
N ASN A 3 -33.09 8.92 -32.43
CA ASN A 3 -32.47 8.81 -31.12
C ASN A 3 -31.08 8.18 -31.31
N VAL A 4 -30.05 9.03 -31.38
CA VAL A 4 -28.66 8.57 -31.27
C VAL A 4 -28.37 8.32 -29.80
N GLU A 5 -28.34 7.05 -29.41
CA GLU A 5 -27.86 6.61 -28.10
C GLU A 5 -26.32 6.58 -28.15
N PHE A 6 -25.66 7.53 -27.49
CA PHE A 6 -24.22 7.45 -27.27
C PHE A 6 -23.95 6.43 -26.18
N ARG A 7 -23.70 5.18 -26.56
CA ARG A 7 -23.02 4.23 -25.68
C ARG A 7 -21.54 4.57 -25.73
N SER A 8 -21.03 5.19 -24.67
CA SER A 8 -19.60 5.10 -24.40
C SER A 8 -19.33 3.64 -24.01
N ASP A 9 -19.05 2.81 -25.01
CA ASP A 9 -18.20 1.66 -24.77
C ASP A 9 -16.82 2.27 -24.52
N VAL A 10 -16.59 2.66 -23.27
CA VAL A 10 -15.22 2.66 -22.78
C VAL A 10 -14.88 1.18 -22.84
N LEU A 11 -14.34 0.77 -23.99
CA LEU A 11 -13.33 -0.27 -24.04
C LEU A 11 -12.26 0.24 -23.09
N ASN A 12 -12.49 0.03 -21.80
CA ASN A 12 -11.44 -0.11 -20.83
C ASN A 12 -10.79 -1.37 -21.38
N PRO A 13 -9.68 -1.30 -22.15
CA PRO A 13 -8.92 -2.52 -22.34
C PRO A 13 -8.79 -3.04 -20.92
N CYS A 14 -9.23 -4.29 -20.72
CA CYS A 14 -8.98 -4.95 -19.47
C CYS A 14 -7.46 -5.04 -19.40
N SER A 15 -6.83 -3.96 -18.91
CA SER A 15 -5.55 -4.01 -18.26
C SER A 15 -5.87 -4.98 -17.14
N THR A 16 -5.59 -6.25 -17.39
CA THR A 16 -5.49 -7.22 -16.32
C THR A 16 -4.43 -6.64 -15.41
N SER A 17 -4.89 -5.90 -14.40
CA SER A 17 -4.11 -5.47 -13.27
C SER A 17 -3.48 -6.74 -12.73
N SER A 18 -2.19 -6.93 -13.05
CA SER A 18 -1.44 -8.14 -12.72
C SER A 18 -0.48 -7.88 -11.57
N GLY A 19 -0.20 -6.61 -11.28
CA GLY A 19 0.61 -6.21 -10.15
C GLY A 19 -0.13 -6.45 -8.83
N PRO A 20 0.62 -6.67 -7.73
CA PRO A 20 0.02 -6.77 -6.41
C PRO A 20 -0.72 -5.47 -6.08
N ALA A 21 -1.95 -5.59 -5.58
CA ALA A 21 -2.75 -4.43 -5.19
C ALA A 21 -2.26 -3.85 -3.84
N PRO A 22 -2.34 -2.51 -3.64
CA PRO A 22 -2.03 -1.91 -2.35
C PRO A 22 -3.06 -2.29 -1.30
N ALA A 23 -2.79 -1.97 -0.03
CA ALA A 23 -3.81 -2.04 1.01
C ALA A 23 -4.92 -1.01 0.70
N ALA A 24 -6.16 -1.37 1.02
CA ALA A 24 -7.31 -0.51 0.79
C ALA A 24 -7.18 0.83 1.53
N ASP A 25 -7.70 1.90 0.91
CA ASP A 25 -7.71 3.23 1.53
C ASP A 25 -8.97 3.49 2.38
N GLY A 26 -9.94 2.58 2.33
CA GLY A 26 -11.21 2.65 3.05
C GLY A 26 -12.36 3.26 2.23
N ALA A 27 -12.16 3.58 0.95
CA ALA A 27 -13.23 3.96 0.05
C ALA A 27 -13.99 2.73 -0.47
N GLY A 28 -15.09 2.96 -1.19
CA GLY A 28 -15.88 1.86 -1.77
C GLY A 28 -16.50 0.86 -0.76
N GLY A 29 -16.45 1.14 0.54
CA GLY A 29 -16.91 0.24 1.60
C GLY A 29 -15.84 -0.73 2.13
N THR A 30 -14.58 -0.59 1.72
CA THR A 30 -13.44 -1.32 2.32
C THR A 30 -13.08 -0.76 3.70
N ALA A 31 -12.30 -1.50 4.48
CA ALA A 31 -11.77 -1.00 5.73
C ALA A 31 -10.46 -0.24 5.50
N ALA A 32 -10.37 0.98 6.05
CA ALA A 32 -9.16 1.78 6.01
C ALA A 32 -8.02 1.11 6.82
N LEU A 33 -6.77 1.46 6.49
CA LEU A 33 -5.60 1.13 7.29
C LEU A 33 -5.69 1.81 8.67
N LEU A 34 -5.61 1.02 9.73
CA LEU A 34 -5.60 1.46 11.12
C LEU A 34 -4.31 1.04 11.81
N GLY A 35 -3.84 1.88 12.74
CA GLY A 35 -2.72 1.59 13.62
C GLY A 35 -3.06 1.97 15.05
N GLU A 36 -3.02 0.99 15.94
CA GLU A 36 -3.35 1.12 17.35
C GLU A 36 -2.13 0.82 18.22
N ARG A 37 -1.84 1.70 19.15
CA ARG A 37 -0.75 1.47 20.11
C ARG A 37 -1.19 0.42 21.13
N GLU A 38 -0.47 -0.70 21.20
CA GLU A 38 -0.80 -1.82 22.09
C GLU A 38 -0.13 -1.69 23.46
N THR A 39 1.03 -1.02 23.53
CA THR A 39 1.78 -0.81 24.78
C THR A 39 1.89 0.67 25.15
N VAL A 40 2.01 0.97 26.44
CA VAL A 40 2.23 2.36 26.92
C VAL A 40 3.55 2.93 26.36
N GLY A 41 4.56 2.08 26.17
CA GLY A 41 5.86 2.45 25.62
C GLY A 41 5.85 2.79 24.12
N GLY A 42 4.81 2.41 23.39
CA GLY A 42 4.74 2.60 21.94
C GLY A 42 5.70 1.72 21.14
N ASP A 43 6.31 0.74 21.80
CA ASP A 43 7.19 -0.28 21.20
C ASP A 43 6.40 -1.40 20.51
N GLN A 44 5.07 -1.38 20.61
CA GLN A 44 4.16 -2.29 19.92
C GLN A 44 2.97 -1.52 19.30
N ILE A 45 2.73 -1.75 18.02
CA ILE A 45 1.59 -1.20 17.27
C ILE A 45 0.86 -2.35 16.57
N GLY A 46 -0.42 -2.49 16.86
CA GLY A 46 -1.35 -3.35 16.12
C GLY A 46 -1.83 -2.64 14.86
N ILE A 47 -1.66 -3.26 13.71
CA ILE A 47 -1.97 -2.69 12.40
C ILE A 47 -3.03 -3.56 11.76
N SER A 48 -4.06 -2.96 11.17
CA SER A 48 -5.12 -3.68 10.45
C SER A 48 -5.51 -2.97 9.17
N TRP A 49 -5.86 -3.73 8.14
CA TRP A 49 -6.23 -3.23 6.82
C TRP A 49 -7.15 -4.22 6.10
N ASP A 50 -7.83 -3.76 5.05
CA ASP A 50 -8.51 -4.68 4.13
C ASP A 50 -7.53 -5.24 3.09
N ALA A 51 -7.38 -6.57 3.08
CA ALA A 51 -6.50 -7.31 2.19
C ALA A 51 -7.22 -7.90 0.96
N GLY A 52 -8.49 -7.54 0.73
CA GLY A 52 -9.38 -8.14 -0.27
C GLY A 52 -9.02 -7.89 -1.74
N CYS A 53 -7.93 -7.16 -2.03
CA CYS A 53 -7.62 -6.67 -3.38
C CYS A 53 -6.60 -7.51 -4.16
N GLY A 54 -6.18 -8.67 -3.64
CA GLY A 54 -5.44 -9.65 -4.43
C GLY A 54 -3.91 -9.50 -4.43
N ALA A 55 -3.33 -8.83 -3.44
CA ALA A 55 -1.91 -9.03 -3.14
C ALA A 55 -1.67 -10.46 -2.62
N THR A 56 -0.51 -11.05 -2.95
CA THR A 56 -0.14 -12.37 -2.42
C THR A 56 0.19 -12.26 -0.93
N GLN A 57 0.85 -11.17 -0.57
CA GLN A 57 1.22 -10.82 0.78
C GLN A 57 1.38 -9.30 0.91
N TYR A 58 1.55 -8.82 2.13
CA TYR A 58 1.85 -7.42 2.40
C TYR A 58 3.20 -7.28 3.09
N ASN A 59 3.81 -6.11 2.90
CA ASN A 59 4.99 -5.65 3.63
C ASN A 59 4.66 -4.32 4.31
N LEU A 60 5.34 -4.02 5.41
CA LEU A 60 5.32 -2.70 6.03
C LEU A 60 6.66 -2.02 5.75
N ILE A 61 6.63 -0.82 5.23
CA ILE A 61 7.81 0.05 5.10
C ILE A 61 7.62 1.28 5.97
N TYR A 62 8.70 1.79 6.56
CA TYR A 62 8.63 2.93 7.46
C TYR A 62 9.86 3.82 7.36
N GLY A 63 9.69 5.07 7.77
CA GLY A 63 10.72 6.09 7.80
C GLY A 63 10.46 7.13 8.90
N ASP A 64 11.45 7.99 9.14
CA ASP A 64 11.26 9.14 10.04
C ASP A 64 10.25 10.11 9.43
N LEU A 65 9.29 10.59 10.22
CA LEU A 65 8.30 11.57 9.78
C LEU A 65 8.95 12.85 9.23
N ALA A 66 10.13 13.22 9.72
CA ALA A 66 10.91 14.35 9.19
C ALA A 66 11.30 14.17 7.71
N ASN A 67 11.36 12.93 7.23
CA ASN A 67 11.71 12.57 5.85
C ASN A 67 10.48 12.27 4.97
N LEU A 68 9.27 12.59 5.42
CA LEU A 68 8.04 12.30 4.68
C LEU A 68 8.02 12.93 3.27
N THR A 69 8.71 14.07 3.08
CA THR A 69 8.78 14.76 1.78
C THR A 69 9.64 14.02 0.75
N THR A 70 10.65 13.28 1.19
CA THR A 70 11.51 12.46 0.33
C THR A 70 11.14 10.99 0.37
N LEU A 71 10.23 10.60 1.28
CA LEU A 71 9.84 9.23 1.57
C LEU A 71 11.05 8.31 1.87
N ALA A 72 12.10 8.87 2.46
CA ALA A 72 13.28 8.09 2.81
C ALA A 72 12.95 7.07 3.90
N LEU A 73 13.20 5.79 3.59
CA LEU A 73 12.91 4.67 4.48
C LEU A 73 14.03 4.47 5.51
N SER A 74 13.65 4.10 6.73
CA SER A 74 14.56 3.70 7.81
C SER A 74 14.48 2.21 8.14
N GLY A 75 13.45 1.51 7.63
CA GLY A 75 13.37 0.06 7.72
C GLY A 75 12.06 -0.50 7.16
N ASN A 76 11.87 -1.81 7.38
CA ASN A 76 10.74 -2.57 6.85
C ASN A 76 10.43 -3.80 7.72
N GLN A 77 9.22 -4.33 7.55
CA GLN A 77 8.76 -5.64 8.03
C GLN A 77 8.22 -6.40 6.82
N CYS A 78 8.73 -7.59 6.58
CA CYS A 78 8.35 -8.39 5.41
C CYS A 78 7.33 -9.46 5.79
N ASP A 79 6.51 -9.86 4.81
CA ASP A 79 5.58 -10.99 4.93
C ASP A 79 4.65 -10.85 6.15
N ILE A 80 4.06 -9.65 6.33
CA ILE A 80 3.28 -9.30 7.52
C ILE A 80 1.89 -9.93 7.58
N GLY A 81 1.59 -10.85 6.65
CA GLY A 81 0.29 -11.50 6.52
C GLY A 81 -0.73 -10.67 5.74
N ASN A 82 -2.01 -11.01 5.92
CA ASN A 82 -3.14 -10.44 5.18
C ASN A 82 -4.19 -9.91 6.15
N GLY A 83 -4.18 -8.59 6.36
CA GLY A 83 -5.26 -7.84 7.02
C GLY A 83 -5.01 -7.46 8.48
N SER A 84 -4.03 -8.09 9.16
CA SER A 84 -3.59 -7.61 10.47
C SER A 84 -2.16 -8.04 10.78
N TYR A 85 -1.44 -7.20 11.53
CA TYR A 85 -0.08 -7.46 11.98
C TYR A 85 0.24 -6.70 13.27
N THR A 86 0.88 -7.38 14.22
CA THR A 86 1.46 -6.72 15.40
C THR A 86 2.91 -6.39 15.15
N TRP A 87 3.21 -5.11 14.95
CA TRP A 87 4.57 -4.62 14.80
C TRP A 87 5.22 -4.48 16.17
N ASN A 88 6.15 -5.39 16.46
CA ASN A 88 6.96 -5.39 17.68
C ASN A 88 8.28 -4.64 17.47
N GLY A 89 8.79 -4.01 18.53
CA GLY A 89 10.07 -3.29 18.48
C GLY A 89 10.00 -2.05 17.60
N VAL A 90 8.87 -1.34 17.60
CA VAL A 90 8.69 -0.10 16.83
C VAL A 90 9.78 0.89 17.25
N PRO A 91 10.56 1.45 16.30
CA PRO A 91 11.60 2.42 16.62
C PRO A 91 11.03 3.63 17.35
N SER A 92 11.76 4.12 18.35
CA SER A 92 11.38 5.34 19.06
C SER A 92 11.41 6.56 18.14
N GLY A 93 10.45 7.47 18.32
CA GLY A 93 10.38 8.72 17.57
C GLY A 93 9.06 8.87 16.81
N ASN A 94 9.02 9.83 15.89
CA ASN A 94 7.87 10.02 15.02
C ASN A 94 8.15 9.34 13.68
N LEU A 95 7.31 8.39 13.32
CA LEU A 95 7.47 7.61 12.09
C LEU A 95 6.28 7.86 11.16
N PHE A 96 6.55 7.76 9.85
CA PHE A 96 5.51 7.36 8.90
C PHE A 96 5.68 5.88 8.59
N TYR A 97 4.59 5.21 8.25
CA TYR A 97 4.62 3.83 7.77
C TYR A 97 3.58 3.65 6.66
N LEU A 98 3.81 2.65 5.81
CA LEU A 98 2.91 2.25 4.73
C LEU A 98 2.80 0.73 4.74
N VAL A 99 1.60 0.22 4.47
CA VAL A 99 1.35 -1.19 4.18
C VAL A 99 1.17 -1.34 2.68
N ILE A 100 2.09 -2.06 2.05
CA ILE A 100 2.16 -2.23 0.59
C ILE A 100 1.95 -3.70 0.23
N GLY A 101 1.21 -3.95 -0.84
CA GLY A 101 1.05 -5.29 -1.37
C GLY A 101 2.31 -5.76 -2.08
N SER A 102 2.49 -7.07 -2.14
CA SER A 102 3.59 -7.73 -2.86
C SER A 102 3.12 -9.02 -3.50
N ASP A 103 3.81 -9.39 -4.59
CA ASP A 103 3.67 -10.68 -5.27
C ASP A 103 4.55 -11.79 -4.64
N GLY A 104 5.34 -11.46 -3.61
CA GLY A 104 6.32 -12.35 -2.99
C GLY A 104 7.51 -12.74 -3.89
N SER A 105 7.64 -12.09 -5.04
CA SER A 105 8.64 -12.39 -6.08
C SER A 105 9.45 -11.16 -6.51
N GLY A 106 9.40 -10.08 -5.70
CA GLY A 106 10.20 -8.86 -5.92
C GLY A 106 9.43 -7.71 -6.56
N THR A 107 8.12 -7.85 -6.77
CA THR A 107 7.24 -6.74 -7.17
C THR A 107 6.43 -6.24 -5.98
N GLU A 108 6.38 -4.93 -5.82
CA GLU A 108 5.50 -4.25 -4.86
C GLU A 108 4.43 -3.41 -5.53
N SER A 109 3.37 -3.14 -4.76
CA SER A 109 2.24 -2.32 -5.16
C SER A 109 2.57 -0.82 -5.17
N PRO A 110 1.64 0.03 -5.64
CA PRO A 110 1.63 1.45 -5.28
C PRO A 110 1.72 1.67 -3.77
N TRP A 111 2.26 2.83 -3.39
CA TRP A 111 2.34 3.37 -2.02
C TRP A 111 1.17 4.32 -1.72
N GLY A 112 0.23 4.41 -2.65
CA GLY A 112 -0.94 5.26 -2.58
C GLY A 112 -0.68 6.67 -3.10
N LEU A 113 -1.78 7.39 -3.33
CA LEU A 113 -1.75 8.70 -3.95
C LEU A 113 -1.49 9.82 -2.93
N ALA A 114 -0.74 10.81 -3.37
CA ALA A 114 -0.61 12.14 -2.78
C ALA A 114 -1.16 13.19 -3.77
N THR A 115 -1.18 14.46 -3.37
CA THR A 115 -1.62 15.56 -4.26
C THR A 115 -0.83 15.61 -5.57
N ALA A 116 0.43 15.18 -5.56
CA ALA A 116 1.30 15.12 -6.74
C ALA A 116 1.20 13.79 -7.52
N GLY A 117 0.26 12.91 -7.17
CA GLY A 117 0.13 11.57 -7.73
C GLY A 117 0.75 10.49 -6.85
N GLU A 118 1.15 9.38 -7.47
CA GLU A 118 1.70 8.21 -6.79
C GLU A 118 2.93 8.54 -5.93
N ARG A 119 2.91 8.10 -4.67
CA ARG A 119 4.05 8.27 -3.75
C ARG A 119 5.26 7.50 -4.27
N ASN A 120 6.43 8.12 -4.23
CA ASN A 120 7.69 7.57 -4.71
C ASN A 120 7.70 7.19 -6.22
N GLY A 121 6.71 7.64 -7.00
CA GLY A 121 6.62 7.33 -8.43
C GLY A 121 6.73 5.83 -8.73
N ILE A 122 7.58 5.49 -9.72
CA ILE A 122 7.86 4.11 -10.15
C ILE A 122 9.05 3.47 -9.43
N ASP A 123 9.71 4.21 -8.54
CA ASP A 123 10.89 3.69 -7.85
C ASP A 123 10.43 2.70 -6.76
N PRO A 124 10.93 1.45 -6.77
CA PRO A 124 10.63 0.47 -5.74
C PRO A 124 11.30 0.83 -4.42
N SER A 125 10.74 0.34 -3.31
CA SER A 125 11.30 0.55 -1.97
C SER A 125 12.71 0.00 -1.78
N GLY A 126 13.08 -1.05 -2.54
CA GLY A 126 14.26 -1.87 -2.24
C GLY A 126 14.08 -2.74 -0.97
N ALA A 127 12.97 -2.59 -0.25
CA ALA A 127 12.67 -3.32 0.96
C ALA A 127 12.09 -4.69 0.62
N CYS A 128 12.33 -5.68 1.49
CA CYS A 128 11.78 -7.03 1.32
C CYS A 128 12.10 -7.69 -0.03
N GLY A 129 13.23 -7.31 -0.64
CA GLY A 129 13.65 -7.82 -1.95
C GLY A 129 12.91 -7.19 -3.15
N ALA A 130 12.09 -6.17 -2.94
CA ALA A 130 11.40 -5.47 -4.02
C ALA A 130 12.39 -4.77 -4.96
N THR A 131 12.46 -5.22 -6.20
CA THR A 131 13.26 -4.60 -7.27
C THR A 131 12.41 -3.91 -8.32
N THR A 132 11.08 -4.06 -8.22
CA THR A 132 10.14 -3.50 -9.19
C THR A 132 8.89 -3.03 -8.47
N LYS A 133 8.32 -1.93 -8.95
CA LYS A 133 7.05 -1.39 -8.49
C LYS A 133 6.08 -1.37 -9.65
N ASP A 134 4.95 -2.05 -9.51
CA ASP A 134 3.91 -2.10 -10.53
C ASP A 134 2.75 -1.20 -10.13
N LEU A 135 2.48 -0.18 -10.94
CA LEU A 135 1.42 0.80 -10.68
C LEU A 135 0.04 0.37 -11.17
N SER A 136 -0.08 -0.80 -11.81
CA SER A 136 -1.35 -1.31 -12.33
C SER A 136 -2.25 -1.91 -11.24
N GLY A 137 -1.69 -2.28 -10.08
CA GLY A 137 -2.43 -2.76 -8.92
C GLY A 137 -3.31 -1.66 -8.32
N SER A 138 -4.60 -1.91 -8.12
CA SER A 138 -5.51 -0.95 -7.49
C SER A 138 -6.40 -1.62 -6.44
N CYS A 139 -6.69 -0.88 -5.38
CA CYS A 139 -7.58 -1.29 -4.31
C CYS A 139 -8.38 -0.06 -3.86
N PRO A 140 -9.73 -0.10 -3.87
CA PRO A 140 -10.56 0.98 -3.38
C PRO A 140 -10.56 1.08 -1.85
#